data_AF-M6UB14-F1
#
_entry.id   AF-M6UB14-F1
#
_cell.length_a   1.000
_cell.length_b   1.000
_cell.length_c   1.000
_cell.angle_alpha   90.00
_cell.angle_beta   90.00
_cell.angle_gamma   90.00
#
_symmetry.space_group_name_H-M   'P 1'
#
loop_
_entity.id
_entity.type
_entity.pdbx_description
1 polymer ?
#
loop_
_entity_poly.entity_id
_entity_poly.type
_entity_poly.pdbx_seq_one_letter_code
_entity_poly.pdbx_strand_id
1 'polypeptide(L)'
;MGSMYKEQKKTNKILSEQTKFNLKAAKENFELQNKQNAELERQTLLLEQEQRNREYQKYLRDFIFEMKKFAEEIGSGKYSEIPAYAAARIVKSRIEAEGISSQSFEQIQDKEFYSKAIESLDKVLENSSSKTISEGDLYFEKYQDFLKFINRKEVAKDYFTNWGKNFLFTLQPDGTEFKKKINFLSIALFSTSVALIFFPLLPVFSGLIALTGTYILLQKRIVKDYSLLFSSLSVSTSSFSGILVSKKAIEAIESSILESEGELRKFRQNNFPEIEKYELPR
;
A
#
# COMPACT_ATOMS: atom_id res chain seq x y z
N MET A 1 -4.61 -80.10 -29.36
CA MET A 1 -4.94 -78.98 -28.44
C MET A 1 -3.71 -78.27 -27.82
N GLY A 2 -2.47 -78.79 -27.92
CA GLY A 2 -1.29 -78.19 -27.27
C GLY A 2 -0.58 -77.01 -27.99
N SER A 3 -0.83 -76.73 -29.28
CA SER A 3 -0.19 -75.61 -29.99
C SER A 3 -0.91 -74.27 -29.75
N MET A 4 -2.25 -74.27 -29.74
CA MET A 4 -3.08 -73.09 -29.55
C MET A 4 -2.88 -72.45 -28.15
N TYR A 5 -2.71 -73.26 -27.11
CA TYR A 5 -2.42 -72.77 -25.75
C TYR A 5 -1.04 -72.11 -25.64
N LYS A 6 -0.04 -72.64 -26.36
CA LYS A 6 1.31 -72.05 -26.41
C LYS A 6 1.32 -70.73 -27.19
N GLU A 7 0.52 -70.62 -28.24
CA GLU A 7 0.34 -69.37 -28.99
C GLU A 7 -0.39 -68.31 -28.17
N GLN A 8 -1.50 -68.65 -27.50
CA GLN A 8 -2.19 -67.72 -26.60
C GLN A 8 -1.27 -67.19 -25.49
N LYS A 9 -0.44 -68.03 -24.89
CA LYS A 9 0.52 -67.60 -23.86
C LYS A 9 1.60 -66.66 -24.41
N LYS A 10 2.06 -66.87 -25.65
CA LYS A 10 2.99 -65.96 -26.33
C LYS A 10 2.33 -64.62 -26.64
N THR A 11 1.11 -64.62 -27.18
CA THR A 11 0.34 -63.40 -27.48
C THR A 11 0.08 -62.59 -26.20
N ASN A 12 -0.35 -63.22 -25.11
CA ASN A 12 -0.57 -62.54 -23.84
C ASN A 12 0.72 -61.94 -23.24
N LYS A 13 1.87 -62.61 -23.42
CA LYS A 13 3.17 -62.09 -22.99
C LYS A 13 3.54 -60.82 -23.77
N ILE A 14 3.41 -60.85 -25.09
CA ILE A 14 3.66 -59.70 -25.97
C ILE A 14 2.74 -58.53 -25.62
N LEU A 15 1.44 -58.79 -25.42
CA LEU A 15 0.47 -57.76 -25.04
C LEU A 15 0.82 -57.12 -23.68
N SER A 16 1.26 -57.93 -22.71
CA SER A 16 1.69 -57.43 -21.40
C SER A 16 2.95 -56.56 -21.46
N GLU A 17 3.91 -56.93 -22.32
CA GLU A 17 5.16 -56.18 -22.52
C GLU A 17 4.88 -54.86 -23.25
N GLN A 18 4.01 -54.87 -24.26
CA GLN A 18 3.53 -53.66 -24.93
C GLN A 18 2.79 -52.72 -23.97
N THR A 19 1.93 -53.26 -23.10
CA THR A 19 1.21 -52.46 -22.11
C THR A 19 2.16 -51.82 -21.09
N LYS A 20 3.17 -52.56 -20.61
CA LYS A 20 4.21 -52.03 -19.72
C LYS A 20 5.06 -50.96 -20.40
N PHE A 21 5.43 -51.15 -21.66
CA PHE A 21 6.19 -50.17 -22.44
C PHE A 21 5.37 -48.89 -22.64
N ASN A 22 4.10 -49.01 -23.03
CA ASN A 22 3.20 -47.86 -23.21
C ASN A 22 2.99 -47.09 -21.90
N LEU A 23 2.84 -47.79 -20.76
CA LEU A 23 2.74 -47.16 -19.45
C LEU A 23 4.02 -46.42 -19.06
N LYS A 24 5.19 -46.98 -19.38
CA LYS A 24 6.49 -46.32 -19.13
C LYS A 24 6.64 -45.07 -20.01
N ALA A 25 6.35 -45.17 -21.30
CA ALA A 25 6.39 -44.04 -22.22
C ALA A 25 5.39 -42.93 -21.84
N ALA A 26 4.18 -43.29 -21.38
CA ALA A 26 3.19 -42.33 -20.91
C ALA A 26 3.65 -41.58 -19.64
N LYS A 27 4.28 -42.29 -18.69
CA LYS A 27 4.85 -41.66 -17.49
C LYS A 27 6.02 -40.72 -17.82
N GLU A 28 6.93 -41.16 -18.68
CA GLU A 28 8.07 -40.34 -19.12
C GLU A 28 7.59 -39.09 -19.87
N ASN A 29 6.57 -39.21 -20.73
CA ASN A 29 5.95 -38.06 -21.40
C ASN A 29 5.26 -37.10 -20.41
N PHE A 30 4.56 -37.62 -19.41
CA PHE A 30 3.93 -36.79 -18.37
C PHE A 30 4.97 -36.04 -17.52
N GLU A 31 6.07 -36.71 -17.15
CA GLU A 31 7.19 -36.07 -16.45
C GLU A 31 7.87 -34.99 -17.29
N LEU A 32 8.05 -35.24 -18.60
CA LEU A 32 8.60 -34.25 -19.53
C LEU A 32 7.68 -33.03 -19.66
N GLN A 33 6.37 -33.26 -19.80
CA GLN A 33 5.37 -32.20 -19.86
C GLN A 33 5.35 -31.36 -18.58
N ASN A 34 5.44 -31.99 -17.40
CA ASN A 34 5.52 -31.27 -16.12
C ASN A 34 6.79 -30.42 -16.02
N LYS A 35 7.94 -30.92 -16.49
CA LYS A 35 9.19 -30.15 -16.54
C LYS A 35 9.08 -28.95 -17.48
N GLN A 36 8.45 -29.14 -18.64
CA GLN A 36 8.21 -28.05 -19.60
C GLN A 36 7.26 -26.99 -19.01
N ASN A 37 6.19 -27.41 -18.33
CA ASN A 37 5.25 -26.50 -17.67
C ASN A 37 5.93 -25.70 -16.55
N ALA A 38 6.74 -26.35 -15.69
CA ALA A 38 7.46 -25.67 -14.64
C ALA A 38 8.48 -24.65 -15.17
N GLU A 39 9.16 -24.95 -16.29
CA GLU A 39 10.08 -24.01 -16.93
C GLU A 39 9.32 -22.83 -17.58
N LEU A 40 8.15 -23.08 -18.18
CA LEU A 40 7.28 -22.02 -18.70
C LEU A 40 6.78 -21.09 -17.58
N GLU A 41 6.36 -21.63 -16.44
CA GLU A 41 5.99 -20.83 -15.26
C GLU A 41 7.15 -19.97 -14.79
N ARG A 42 8.36 -20.54 -14.71
CA ARG A 42 9.57 -19.81 -14.34
C ARG A 42 9.89 -18.68 -15.33
N GLN A 43 9.83 -18.93 -16.63
CA GLN A 43 10.06 -17.91 -17.66
C GLN A 43 9.01 -16.80 -17.59
N THR A 44 7.75 -17.16 -17.35
CA THR A 44 6.65 -16.20 -17.20
C THR A 44 6.92 -15.28 -16.00
N LEU A 45 7.32 -15.83 -14.85
CA LEU A 45 7.66 -15.04 -13.66
C LEU A 45 8.85 -14.09 -13.90
N LEU A 46 9.87 -14.54 -14.63
CA LEU A 46 11.02 -13.70 -14.99
C LEU A 46 10.60 -12.55 -15.91
N LEU A 47 9.78 -12.82 -16.93
CA LEU A 47 9.27 -11.79 -17.84
C LEU A 47 8.40 -10.76 -17.10
N GLU A 48 7.53 -11.20 -16.19
CA GLU A 48 6.74 -10.30 -15.35
C GLU A 48 7.64 -9.44 -14.46
N GLN A 49 8.70 -10.01 -13.89
CA GLN A 49 9.65 -9.26 -13.08
C GLN A 49 10.42 -8.24 -13.93
N GLU A 50 10.90 -8.61 -15.11
CA GLU A 50 11.55 -7.69 -16.05
C GLU A 50 10.61 -6.57 -16.50
N GLN A 51 9.34 -6.87 -16.73
CA GLN A 51 8.34 -5.85 -17.04
C GLN A 51 8.15 -4.88 -15.87
N ARG A 52 7.97 -5.38 -14.65
CA ARG A 52 7.89 -4.53 -13.45
C ARG A 52 9.13 -3.66 -13.27
N ASN A 53 10.32 -4.22 -13.50
CA ASN A 53 11.58 -3.47 -13.41
C ASN A 53 11.63 -2.35 -14.46
N ARG A 54 11.22 -2.62 -15.71
CA ARG A 54 11.16 -1.60 -16.77
C ARG A 54 10.16 -0.49 -16.46
N GLU A 55 8.98 -0.84 -15.95
CA GLU A 55 7.97 0.14 -15.52
C GLU A 55 8.50 1.00 -14.37
N TYR A 56 9.19 0.39 -13.40
CA TYR A 56 9.81 1.12 -12.30
C TYR A 56 10.93 2.04 -12.77
N GLN A 57 11.83 1.59 -13.65
CA GLN A 57 12.88 2.45 -14.23
C GLN A 57 12.30 3.61 -15.04
N LYS A 58 11.21 3.38 -15.77
CA LYS A 58 10.49 4.45 -16.47
C LYS A 58 9.93 5.48 -15.49
N TYR A 59 9.26 5.02 -14.43
CA TYR A 59 8.76 5.89 -13.37
C TYR A 59 9.88 6.73 -12.75
N LEU A 60 11.01 6.10 -12.39
CA LEU A 60 12.15 6.79 -11.80
C LEU A 60 12.70 7.88 -12.74
N ARG A 61 12.80 7.58 -14.04
CA ARG A 61 13.23 8.55 -15.04
C ARG A 61 12.30 9.76 -15.11
N ASP A 62 11.00 9.50 -15.24
CA ASP A 62 10.00 10.57 -15.35
C ASP A 62 10.01 11.46 -14.10
N PHE A 63 10.09 10.82 -12.91
CA PHE A 63 10.22 11.50 -11.62
C PHE A 63 11.47 12.38 -11.55
N ILE A 64 12.66 11.83 -11.83
CA ILE A 64 13.90 12.60 -11.67
C ILE A 64 14.03 13.72 -12.69
N PHE A 65 13.47 13.53 -13.90
CA PHE A 65 13.41 14.57 -14.90
C PHE A 65 12.57 15.76 -14.43
N GLU A 66 11.42 15.50 -13.80
CA GLU A 66 10.58 16.54 -13.19
C GLU A 66 11.32 17.24 -12.03
N MET A 67 11.90 16.47 -11.11
CA MET A 67 12.63 17.03 -9.96
C MET A 67 13.83 17.87 -10.40
N LYS A 68 14.55 17.46 -11.44
CA LYS A 68 15.63 18.25 -12.06
C LYS A 68 15.10 19.58 -12.60
N LYS A 69 14.00 19.56 -13.35
CA LYS A 69 13.38 20.78 -13.88
C LYS A 69 12.99 21.74 -12.75
N PHE A 70 12.44 21.21 -11.64
CA PHE A 70 12.13 22.02 -10.47
C PHE A 70 13.37 22.60 -9.80
N ALA A 71 14.42 21.79 -9.62
CA ALA A 71 15.68 22.23 -9.05
C ALA A 71 16.34 23.36 -9.87
N GLU A 72 16.32 23.25 -11.21
CA GLU A 72 16.83 24.27 -12.12
C GLU A 72 15.99 25.56 -12.07
N GLU A 73 14.66 25.45 -11.97
CA GLU A 73 13.80 26.63 -11.86
C GLU A 73 13.97 27.34 -10.52
N ILE A 74 14.07 26.59 -9.41
CA ILE A 74 14.30 27.17 -8.08
C ILE A 74 15.67 27.85 -8.03
N GLY A 75 16.71 27.21 -8.58
CA GLY A 75 18.07 27.75 -8.64
C GLY A 75 18.26 28.93 -9.61
N SER A 76 17.27 29.23 -10.45
CA SER A 76 17.35 30.32 -11.45
C SER A 76 17.30 31.74 -10.87
N GLY A 77 17.01 31.89 -9.57
CA GLY A 77 16.85 33.19 -8.92
C GLY A 77 15.50 33.88 -9.23
N LYS A 78 14.55 33.15 -9.81
CA LYS A 78 13.20 33.64 -10.13
C LYS A 78 12.36 33.95 -8.88
N TYR A 79 12.63 33.26 -7.78
CA TYR A 79 11.91 33.40 -6.51
C TYR A 79 12.70 34.24 -5.52
N SER A 80 12.00 34.91 -4.60
CA SER A 80 12.66 35.49 -3.43
C SER A 80 13.24 34.39 -2.54
N GLU A 81 14.17 34.77 -1.67
CA GLU A 81 15.03 33.83 -0.93
C GLU A 81 14.24 32.80 -0.09
N ILE A 82 13.20 33.25 0.63
CA ILE A 82 12.39 32.39 1.51
C ILE A 82 11.55 31.37 0.73
N PRO A 83 10.73 31.76 -0.27
CA PRO A 83 10.05 30.79 -1.14
C PRO A 83 11.01 29.84 -1.87
N ALA A 84 12.17 30.33 -2.33
CA ALA A 84 13.17 29.49 -2.99
C ALA A 84 13.69 28.41 -2.05
N TYR A 85 14.04 28.77 -0.81
CA TYR A 85 14.46 27.84 0.22
C TYR A 85 13.36 26.82 0.56
N ALA A 86 12.13 27.30 0.80
CA ALA A 86 10.99 26.43 1.10
C ALA A 86 10.72 25.43 -0.04
N ALA A 87 10.71 25.89 -1.29
CA ALA A 87 10.55 25.04 -2.46
C ALA A 87 11.70 24.02 -2.57
N ALA A 88 12.94 24.44 -2.33
CA ALA A 88 14.09 23.54 -2.36
C ALA A 88 13.98 22.45 -1.28
N ARG A 89 13.56 22.78 -0.06
CA ARG A 89 13.30 21.80 1.02
C ARG A 89 12.20 20.82 0.64
N ILE A 90 11.11 21.31 0.04
CA ILE A 90 10.00 20.47 -0.43
C ILE A 90 10.49 19.48 -1.49
N VAL A 91 11.11 19.96 -2.57
CA VAL A 91 11.59 19.10 -3.67
C VAL A 91 12.63 18.11 -3.16
N LYS A 92 13.58 18.53 -2.33
CA LYS A 92 14.60 17.64 -1.75
C LYS A 92 13.95 16.55 -0.90
N SER A 93 13.01 16.91 -0.04
CA SER A 93 12.27 15.94 0.80
C SER A 93 11.46 14.95 -0.04
N ARG A 94 10.91 15.36 -1.20
CA ARG A 94 10.22 14.45 -2.13
C ARG A 94 11.18 13.42 -2.72
N ILE A 95 12.37 13.83 -3.14
CA ILE A 95 13.41 12.91 -3.63
C ILE A 95 13.82 11.92 -2.53
N GLU A 96 14.03 12.41 -1.31
CA GLU A 96 14.39 11.57 -0.15
C GLU A 96 13.29 10.56 0.21
N ALA A 97 12.02 10.94 0.08
CA ALA A 97 10.87 10.08 0.37
C ALA A 97 10.75 8.89 -0.61
N GLU A 98 11.20 9.04 -1.86
CA GLU A 98 11.29 7.92 -2.81
C GLU A 98 12.38 6.90 -2.43
N GLY A 99 13.28 7.24 -1.50
CA GLY A 99 14.37 6.36 -1.08
C GLY A 99 15.38 6.07 -2.20
N ILE A 100 15.48 6.96 -3.18
CA ILE A 100 16.32 6.78 -4.37
C ILE A 100 17.67 7.49 -4.21
N SER A 101 18.66 6.93 -4.89
CA SER A 101 19.99 7.53 -5.03
C SER A 101 20.41 7.49 -6.49
N SER A 102 21.57 8.05 -6.82
CA SER A 102 22.16 7.90 -8.15
C SER A 102 22.38 6.42 -8.55
N GLN A 103 22.43 5.48 -7.60
CA GLN A 103 22.56 4.05 -7.88
C GLN A 103 21.24 3.39 -8.30
N SER A 104 20.10 4.04 -8.03
CA SER A 104 18.77 3.51 -8.35
C SER A 104 18.48 3.50 -9.86
N PHE A 105 19.23 4.26 -10.65
CA PHE A 105 19.05 4.41 -12.08
C PHE A 105 19.99 3.50 -12.87
N GLU A 106 19.49 2.87 -13.93
CA GLU A 106 20.33 2.07 -14.82
C GLU A 106 21.14 2.94 -15.79
N GLN A 107 20.51 3.98 -16.35
CA GLN A 107 21.12 4.82 -17.38
C GLN A 107 21.98 5.92 -16.78
N ILE A 108 23.18 6.13 -17.34
CA ILE A 108 24.14 7.15 -16.88
C ILE A 108 23.53 8.55 -16.90
N GLN A 109 22.76 8.89 -17.93
CA GLN A 109 22.10 10.18 -18.06
C GLN A 109 21.13 10.45 -16.89
N ASP A 110 20.37 9.45 -16.47
CA ASP A 110 19.41 9.58 -15.37
C ASP A 110 20.15 9.77 -14.02
N LYS A 111 21.32 9.14 -13.86
CA LYS A 111 22.23 9.39 -12.71
C LYS A 111 22.73 10.82 -12.68
N GLU A 112 23.15 11.35 -13.82
CA GLU A 112 23.60 12.74 -13.93
C GLU A 112 22.47 13.72 -13.65
N PHE A 113 21.24 13.42 -14.09
CA PHE A 113 20.06 14.22 -13.77
C PHE A 113 19.80 14.26 -12.27
N TYR A 114 19.89 13.11 -11.60
CA TYR A 114 19.81 13.05 -10.14
C TYR A 114 20.87 13.94 -9.47
N SER A 115 22.15 13.73 -9.81
CA SER A 115 23.24 14.48 -9.19
C SER A 115 23.11 15.99 -9.39
N LYS A 116 22.74 16.44 -10.60
CA LYS A 116 22.51 17.87 -10.90
C LYS A 116 21.33 18.44 -10.13
N ALA A 117 20.24 17.67 -9.99
CA ALA A 117 19.09 18.10 -9.22
C ALA A 117 19.46 18.32 -7.75
N ILE A 118 20.13 17.34 -7.13
CA ILE A 118 20.58 17.44 -5.74
C ILE A 118 21.57 18.58 -5.54
N GLU A 119 22.60 18.70 -6.38
CA GLU A 119 23.59 19.78 -6.30
C GLU A 119 22.93 21.18 -6.40
N SER A 120 21.97 21.35 -7.31
CA SER A 120 21.25 22.61 -7.47
C SER A 120 20.41 22.96 -6.24
N LEU A 121 19.71 21.98 -5.67
CA LEU A 121 18.93 22.18 -4.44
C LEU A 121 19.83 22.49 -3.25
N ASP A 122 20.93 21.75 -3.08
CA ASP A 122 21.89 21.96 -1.99
C ASP A 122 22.49 23.35 -2.04
N LYS A 123 22.86 23.85 -3.22
CA LYS A 123 23.33 25.23 -3.39
C LYS A 123 22.31 26.26 -2.92
N VAL A 124 21.01 26.06 -3.16
CA VAL A 124 19.97 26.98 -2.69
C VAL A 124 19.89 26.95 -1.17
N LEU A 125 19.93 25.76 -0.57
CA LEU A 125 19.85 25.58 0.88
C LEU A 125 21.08 26.13 1.61
N GLU A 126 22.28 25.87 1.09
CA GLU A 126 23.55 26.28 1.70
C GLU A 126 23.83 27.79 1.59
N ASN A 127 23.39 28.43 0.50
CA ASN A 127 23.57 29.87 0.30
C ASN A 127 22.50 30.73 0.97
N SER A 128 21.50 30.12 1.62
CA SER A 128 20.42 30.84 2.27
C SER A 128 20.87 31.51 3.56
N SER A 129 20.40 32.73 3.80
CA SER A 129 20.67 33.46 5.04
C SER A 129 20.02 32.78 6.25
N SER A 130 20.54 33.06 7.45
CA SER A 130 20.01 32.49 8.69
C SER A 130 18.52 32.81 8.91
N LYS A 131 18.08 33.99 8.48
CA LYS A 131 16.66 34.40 8.53
C LYS A 131 15.81 33.53 7.60
N THR A 132 16.28 33.36 6.37
CA THR A 132 15.62 32.52 5.35
C THR A 132 15.47 31.09 5.83
N ILE A 133 16.53 30.51 6.40
CA ILE A 133 16.50 29.16 6.96
C ILE A 133 15.41 29.06 8.02
N SER A 134 15.40 29.97 9.00
CA SER A 134 14.42 29.92 10.10
C SER A 134 12.97 30.07 9.63
N GLU A 135 12.68 31.02 8.73
CA GLU A 135 11.31 31.26 8.24
C GLU A 135 10.85 30.16 7.27
N GLY A 136 11.75 29.71 6.41
CA GLY A 136 11.50 28.65 5.45
C GLY A 136 11.32 27.27 6.11
N ASP A 137 12.12 26.95 7.13
CA ASP A 137 11.94 25.71 7.90
C ASP A 137 10.61 25.73 8.66
N LEU A 138 10.21 26.88 9.24
CA LEU A 138 8.91 27.00 9.91
C LEU A 138 7.73 26.76 8.94
N TYR A 139 7.83 27.26 7.71
CA TYR A 139 6.84 26.96 6.66
C TYR A 139 6.85 25.48 6.31
N PHE A 140 8.04 24.92 6.05
CA PHE A 140 8.21 23.53 5.64
C PHE A 140 7.69 22.55 6.71
N GLU A 141 7.98 22.79 7.99
CA GLU A 141 7.48 21.98 9.10
C GLU A 141 5.95 21.97 9.16
N LYS A 142 5.32 23.16 9.09
CA LYS A 142 3.85 23.26 9.06
C LYS A 142 3.25 22.54 7.84
N TYR A 143 3.86 22.71 6.67
CA TYR A 143 3.46 22.01 5.46
C TYR A 143 3.53 20.49 5.63
N GLN A 144 4.65 19.97 6.17
CA GLN A 144 4.84 18.56 6.44
C GLN A 144 3.85 18.01 7.48
N ASP A 145 3.50 18.80 8.49
CA ASP A 145 2.52 18.42 9.49
C ASP A 145 1.11 18.27 8.90
N PHE A 146 0.72 19.18 8.00
CA PHE A 146 -0.53 19.01 7.23
C PHE A 146 -0.52 17.70 6.43
N LEU A 147 0.57 17.42 5.69
CA LEU A 147 0.68 16.19 4.90
C LEU A 147 0.61 14.93 5.76
N LYS A 148 1.36 14.90 6.87
CA LYS A 148 1.33 13.78 7.83
C LYS A 148 -0.06 13.58 8.41
N PHE A 149 -0.75 14.68 8.76
CA PHE A 149 -2.08 14.61 9.34
C PHE A 149 -3.12 14.09 8.34
N ILE A 150 -3.10 14.54 7.09
CA ILE A 150 -3.95 14.03 6.02
C ILE A 150 -3.66 12.54 5.76
N ASN A 151 -2.38 12.16 5.65
CA ASN A 151 -1.99 10.77 5.44
C ASN A 151 -2.48 9.85 6.58
N ARG A 152 -2.42 10.30 7.84
CA ARG A 152 -2.99 9.56 8.98
C ARG A 152 -4.49 9.34 8.83
N LYS A 153 -5.23 10.34 8.35
CA LYS A 153 -6.67 10.17 8.06
C LYS A 153 -6.90 9.17 6.93
N GLU A 154 -6.10 9.19 5.86
CA GLU A 154 -6.18 8.20 4.77
C GLU A 154 -5.93 6.77 5.24
N VAL A 155 -4.90 6.55 6.07
CA VAL A 155 -4.61 5.23 6.67
C VAL A 155 -5.80 4.75 7.52
N ALA A 156 -6.39 5.64 8.32
CA ALA A 156 -7.58 5.30 9.09
C ALA A 156 -8.79 5.00 8.20
N LYS A 157 -8.98 5.74 7.09
CA LYS A 157 -10.01 5.49 6.10
C LYS A 157 -9.88 4.09 5.50
N ASP A 158 -8.70 3.73 5.00
CA ASP A 158 -8.44 2.41 4.41
C ASP A 158 -8.72 1.27 5.41
N TYR A 159 -8.33 1.47 6.68
CA TYR A 159 -8.64 0.53 7.74
C TYR A 159 -10.14 0.29 7.90
N PHE A 160 -10.96 1.35 7.90
CA PHE A 160 -12.40 1.23 8.07
C PHE A 160 -13.11 0.73 6.81
N THR A 161 -12.61 1.05 5.61
CA THR A 161 -13.04 0.43 4.35
C THR A 161 -12.87 -1.09 4.41
N ASN A 162 -11.76 -1.55 5.00
CA ASN A 162 -11.45 -2.96 5.20
C ASN A 162 -11.83 -3.48 6.61
N TRP A 163 -12.73 -2.80 7.32
CA TRP A 163 -13.00 -3.10 8.75
C TRP A 163 -13.41 -4.55 8.98
N GLY A 164 -14.20 -5.15 8.08
CA GLY A 164 -14.63 -6.55 8.19
C GLY A 164 -13.48 -7.58 8.18
N LYS A 165 -12.31 -7.21 7.64
CA LYS A 165 -11.08 -8.03 7.71
C LYS A 165 -10.22 -7.69 8.92
N ASN A 166 -10.39 -6.48 9.46
CA ASN A 166 -9.53 -5.91 10.49
C ASN A 166 -10.16 -5.86 11.89
N PHE A 167 -11.44 -6.21 12.07
CA PHE A 167 -12.19 -6.01 13.32
C PHE A 167 -11.61 -6.72 14.56
N LEU A 168 -10.75 -7.73 14.37
CA LEU A 168 -10.00 -8.41 15.42
C LEU A 168 -8.86 -7.56 15.99
N PHE A 169 -8.55 -6.44 15.33
CA PHE A 169 -7.57 -5.46 15.75
C PHE A 169 -8.26 -4.12 16.04
N THR A 170 -7.53 -3.22 16.69
CA THR A 170 -7.83 -1.79 16.78
C THR A 170 -6.60 -1.00 16.36
N LEU A 171 -6.77 0.06 15.57
CA LEU A 171 -5.70 1.05 15.38
C LEU A 171 -5.64 1.97 16.59
N GLN A 172 -4.48 2.04 17.22
CA GLN A 172 -4.20 2.98 18.31
C GLN A 172 -3.14 3.99 17.84
N PRO A 173 -3.33 5.29 18.14
CA PRO A 173 -2.30 6.28 17.86
C PRO A 173 -1.04 5.99 18.68
N ASP A 174 0.13 6.01 18.03
CA ASP A 174 1.44 5.87 18.65
C ASP A 174 2.41 6.87 18.02
N GLY A 175 2.54 8.04 18.66
CA GLY A 175 3.28 9.16 18.08
C GLY A 175 2.73 9.59 16.72
N THR A 176 3.56 9.46 15.69
CA THR A 176 3.21 9.81 14.30
C THR A 176 2.54 8.68 13.52
N GLU A 177 2.47 7.46 14.07
CA GLU A 177 1.99 6.26 13.39
C GLU A 177 0.79 5.62 14.10
N PHE A 178 0.25 4.55 13.50
CA PHE A 178 -0.76 3.70 14.14
C PHE A 178 -0.22 2.31 14.40
N LYS A 179 -0.41 1.83 15.62
CA LYS A 179 -0.15 0.43 15.97
C LYS A 179 -1.44 -0.39 15.94
N LYS A 180 -1.40 -1.54 15.27
CA LYS A 180 -2.45 -2.55 15.36
C LYS A 180 -2.35 -3.26 16.71
N LYS A 181 -3.37 -3.11 17.55
CA LYS A 181 -3.50 -3.83 18.81
C LYS A 181 -4.58 -4.88 18.70
N ILE A 182 -4.36 -6.05 19.29
CA ILE A 182 -5.36 -7.10 19.36
C ILE A 182 -6.58 -6.63 20.16
N ASN A 183 -7.77 -6.82 19.60
CA ASN A 183 -9.03 -6.64 20.31
C ASN A 183 -9.51 -7.99 20.86
N PHE A 184 -9.08 -8.31 22.09
CA PHE A 184 -9.43 -9.57 22.74
C PHE A 184 -10.93 -9.80 22.86
N LEU A 185 -11.71 -8.73 22.99
CA LEU A 185 -13.15 -8.85 23.03
C LEU A 185 -13.74 -9.21 21.66
N SER A 186 -13.25 -8.58 20.58
CA SER A 186 -13.65 -8.96 19.22
C SER A 186 -13.34 -10.42 18.93
N ILE A 187 -12.15 -10.90 19.36
CA ILE A 187 -11.78 -12.31 19.25
C ILE A 187 -12.77 -13.17 20.03
N ALA A 188 -12.98 -12.90 21.31
CA ALA A 188 -13.86 -13.72 22.14
C ALA A 188 -15.30 -13.78 21.60
N LEU A 189 -15.86 -12.65 21.17
CA LEU A 189 -17.19 -12.59 20.57
C LEU A 189 -17.27 -13.40 19.26
N PHE A 190 -16.27 -13.25 18.39
CA PHE A 190 -16.22 -13.98 17.13
C PHE A 190 -16.04 -15.49 17.35
N SER A 191 -15.10 -15.91 18.21
CA SER A 191 -14.87 -17.31 18.56
C SER A 191 -16.12 -17.97 19.13
N THR A 192 -16.84 -17.26 20.02
CA THR A 192 -18.10 -17.76 20.60
C THR A 192 -19.17 -17.95 19.53
N SER A 193 -19.33 -16.98 18.61
CA SER A 193 -20.27 -17.12 17.50
C SER A 193 -19.92 -18.26 16.55
N VAL A 194 -18.63 -18.50 16.28
CA VAL A 194 -18.18 -19.63 15.44
C VAL A 194 -18.44 -20.96 16.13
N ALA A 195 -18.16 -21.08 17.44
CA ALA A 195 -18.42 -22.30 18.20
C ALA A 195 -19.91 -22.69 18.19
N LEU A 196 -20.82 -21.71 18.19
CA LEU A 196 -22.27 -21.95 18.09
C LEU A 196 -22.72 -22.52 16.74
N ILE A 197 -21.94 -22.35 15.67
CA ILE A 197 -22.24 -22.94 14.34
C ILE A 197 -21.99 -24.45 14.34
N PHE A 198 -20.93 -24.90 15.05
CA PHE A 198 -20.51 -26.30 15.11
C PHE A 198 -21.12 -27.06 16.29
N PHE A 199 -21.99 -26.42 17.07
CA PHE A 199 -22.59 -27.05 18.23
C PHE A 199 -23.69 -28.05 17.79
N PRO A 200 -23.59 -29.34 18.13
CA PRO A 200 -24.38 -30.41 17.51
C PRO A 200 -25.89 -30.37 17.81
N LEU A 201 -26.33 -29.51 18.74
CA LEU A 201 -27.72 -29.39 19.19
C LEU A 201 -28.46 -28.16 18.62
N LEU A 202 -27.77 -27.32 17.86
CA LEU A 202 -28.31 -26.04 17.38
C LEU A 202 -28.51 -26.06 15.85
N PRO A 203 -29.64 -25.55 15.32
CA PRO A 203 -29.85 -25.47 13.88
C PRO A 203 -28.76 -24.59 13.23
N VAL A 204 -28.27 -24.94 12.04
CA VAL A 204 -27.27 -24.15 11.30
C VAL A 204 -27.66 -22.66 11.18
N PHE A 205 -28.96 -22.37 11.09
CA PHE A 205 -29.50 -21.00 11.07
C PHE A 205 -29.21 -20.20 12.36
N SER A 206 -29.10 -20.84 13.52
CA SER A 206 -28.81 -20.17 14.79
C SER A 206 -27.38 -19.64 14.86
N GLY A 207 -26.41 -20.32 14.25
CA GLY A 207 -25.03 -19.86 14.15
C GLY A 207 -24.87 -18.63 13.25
N LEU A 208 -25.62 -18.58 12.14
CA LEU A 208 -25.66 -17.39 11.26
C LEU A 208 -26.28 -16.18 11.95
N ILE A 209 -27.32 -16.39 12.77
CA ILE A 209 -27.93 -15.34 13.60
C ILE A 209 -26.91 -14.83 14.64
N ALA A 210 -26.15 -15.74 15.27
CA ALA A 210 -25.12 -15.38 16.25
C ALA A 210 -23.95 -14.59 15.63
N LEU A 211 -23.52 -14.92 14.40
CA LEU A 211 -22.52 -14.14 13.67
C LEU A 211 -23.03 -12.73 13.33
N THR A 212 -24.28 -12.63 12.86
CA THR A 212 -24.91 -11.35 12.53
C THR A 212 -25.07 -10.47 13.78
N GLY A 213 -25.47 -11.06 14.91
CA GLY A 213 -25.55 -10.39 16.20
C GLY A 213 -24.18 -9.85 16.65
N THR A 214 -23.13 -10.67 16.57
CA THR A 214 -21.76 -10.25 16.88
C THR A 214 -21.28 -9.14 15.96
N TYR A 215 -21.56 -9.21 14.66
CA TYR A 215 -21.23 -8.12 13.73
C TYR A 215 -21.88 -6.79 14.13
N ILE A 216 -23.17 -6.79 14.47
CA ILE A 216 -23.89 -5.58 14.90
C ILE A 216 -23.33 -5.05 16.24
N LEU A 217 -23.03 -5.93 17.20
CA LEU A 217 -22.43 -5.53 18.47
C LEU A 217 -21.07 -4.87 18.28
N LEU A 218 -20.21 -5.47 17.45
CA LEU A 218 -18.89 -4.91 17.14
C LEU A 218 -19.00 -3.57 16.41
N GLN A 219 -19.94 -3.43 15.48
CA GLN A 219 -20.25 -2.16 14.82
C GLN A 219 -20.63 -1.07 15.83
N LYS A 220 -21.53 -1.35 16.78
CA LYS A 220 -21.92 -0.39 17.82
C LYS A 220 -20.76 0.03 18.73
N ARG A 221 -19.77 -0.84 18.89
CA ARG A 221 -18.59 -0.57 19.71
C ARG A 221 -17.53 0.28 19.04
N ILE A 222 -17.59 0.49 17.72
CA ILE A 222 -16.58 1.28 16.98
C ILE A 222 -16.35 2.65 17.63
N VAL A 223 -17.41 3.36 18.03
CA VAL A 223 -17.30 4.68 18.66
C VAL A 223 -16.46 4.63 19.94
N LYS A 224 -16.67 3.61 20.75
CA LYS A 224 -15.99 3.45 22.04
C LYS A 224 -14.56 2.94 21.85
N ASP A 225 -14.41 1.84 21.14
CA ASP A 225 -13.14 1.12 20.99
C ASP A 225 -12.11 1.92 20.16
N TYR A 226 -12.58 2.86 19.32
CA TYR A 226 -11.74 3.73 18.48
C TYR A 226 -11.84 5.22 18.86
N SER A 227 -12.38 5.55 20.02
CA SER A 227 -12.54 6.94 20.49
C SER A 227 -11.22 7.73 20.47
N LEU A 228 -10.12 7.13 20.94
CA LEU A 228 -8.79 7.74 20.90
C LEU A 228 -8.30 7.98 19.47
N LEU A 229 -8.60 7.05 18.55
CA LEU A 229 -8.27 7.21 17.14
C LEU A 229 -9.01 8.40 16.55
N PHE A 230 -10.34 8.47 16.71
CA PHE A 230 -11.15 9.57 16.18
C PHE A 230 -10.75 10.91 16.77
N SER A 231 -10.49 10.98 18.08
CA SER A 231 -9.98 12.18 18.73
C SER A 231 -8.63 12.61 18.15
N SER A 232 -7.71 11.66 17.89
CA SER A 232 -6.40 11.97 17.33
C SER A 232 -6.44 12.44 15.87
N LEU A 233 -7.54 12.18 15.17
CA LEU A 233 -7.78 12.59 13.78
C LEU A 233 -8.68 13.83 13.67
N SER A 234 -9.11 14.40 14.80
CA SER A 234 -10.11 15.48 14.84
C SER A 234 -11.42 15.12 14.13
N VAL A 235 -11.83 13.86 14.21
CA VAL A 235 -13.07 13.36 13.60
C VAL A 235 -14.21 13.42 14.61
N SER A 236 -15.28 14.15 14.26
CA SER A 236 -16.50 14.16 15.07
C SER A 236 -17.23 12.83 14.99
N THR A 237 -17.58 12.27 16.16
CA THR A 237 -18.28 10.98 16.29
C THR A 237 -19.76 11.15 16.62
N SER A 238 -20.27 12.39 16.66
CA SER A 238 -21.64 12.69 17.10
C SER A 238 -22.74 12.05 16.23
N SER A 239 -22.44 11.72 14.97
CA SER A 239 -23.35 11.05 14.03
C SER A 239 -23.29 9.52 14.08
N PHE A 240 -22.39 8.95 14.87
CA PHE A 240 -22.12 7.50 14.90
C PHE A 240 -23.14 6.76 15.78
N SER A 241 -24.34 6.58 15.26
CA SER A 241 -25.41 5.81 15.89
C SER A 241 -25.97 4.74 14.95
N GLY A 242 -26.50 3.65 15.50
CA GLY A 242 -27.23 2.62 14.74
C GLY A 242 -26.36 1.48 14.19
N ILE A 243 -26.76 0.93 13.05
CA ILE A 243 -26.08 -0.15 12.31
C ILE A 243 -25.22 0.52 11.21
N LEU A 244 -24.12 -0.11 10.77
CA LEU A 244 -23.18 0.43 9.77
C LEU A 244 -22.33 1.63 10.25
N VAL A 245 -21.93 1.62 11.53
CA VAL A 245 -21.06 2.64 12.11
C VAL A 245 -19.71 2.72 11.37
N SER A 246 -19.18 1.62 10.82
CA SER A 246 -17.95 1.67 10.01
C SER A 246 -18.10 2.52 8.75
N LYS A 247 -19.27 2.51 8.10
CA LYS A 247 -19.53 3.35 6.92
C LYS A 247 -19.59 4.83 7.31
N LYS A 248 -20.26 5.14 8.41
CA LYS A 248 -20.30 6.51 8.96
C LYS A 248 -18.92 7.01 9.37
N ALA A 249 -18.08 6.12 9.89
CA ALA A 249 -16.68 6.44 10.19
C ALA A 249 -15.89 6.80 8.93
N ILE A 250 -16.08 6.08 7.83
CA ILE A 250 -15.48 6.42 6.52
C ILE A 250 -15.92 7.82 6.09
N GLU A 251 -17.23 8.09 6.05
CA GLU A 251 -17.79 9.37 5.59
C GLU A 251 -17.28 10.56 6.45
N ALA A 252 -17.17 10.39 7.76
CA ALA A 252 -16.67 11.41 8.66
C ALA A 252 -15.15 11.63 8.52
N ILE A 253 -14.38 10.56 8.30
CA ILE A 253 -12.94 10.66 8.00
C ILE A 253 -12.73 11.36 6.65
N GLU A 254 -13.50 11.01 5.61
CA GLU A 254 -13.45 11.66 4.30
C GLU A 254 -13.77 13.15 4.38
N SER A 255 -14.83 13.52 5.10
CA SER A 255 -15.17 14.93 5.33
C SER A 255 -14.03 15.67 6.05
N SER A 256 -13.40 15.03 7.03
CA SER A 256 -12.26 15.60 7.76
C SER A 256 -10.98 15.68 6.90
N ILE A 257 -10.79 14.78 5.93
CA ILE A 257 -9.70 14.88 4.94
C ILE A 257 -9.91 16.13 4.08
N LEU A 258 -11.11 16.29 3.51
CA LEU A 258 -11.45 17.44 2.66
C LEU A 258 -11.29 18.77 3.40
N GLU A 259 -11.64 18.81 4.69
CA GLU A 259 -11.42 19.98 5.55
C GLU A 259 -9.92 20.31 5.67
N SER A 260 -9.08 19.31 6.00
CA SER A 260 -7.63 19.51 6.12
C SER A 260 -6.95 19.83 4.78
N GLU A 261 -7.43 19.28 3.66
CA GLU A 261 -6.98 19.68 2.33
C GLU A 261 -7.34 21.14 2.02
N GLY A 262 -8.54 21.56 2.41
CA GLY A 262 -8.97 22.96 2.32
C GLY A 262 -8.12 23.91 3.18
N GLU A 263 -7.78 23.51 4.41
CA GLU A 263 -6.87 24.26 5.28
C GLU A 263 -5.45 24.34 4.72
N LEU A 264 -4.92 23.22 4.23
CA LEU A 264 -3.62 23.16 3.58
C LEU A 264 -3.60 24.07 2.34
N ARG A 265 -4.65 24.06 1.50
CA ARG A 265 -4.76 24.98 0.37
C ARG A 265 -4.75 26.46 0.80
N LYS A 266 -5.51 26.81 1.83
CA LYS A 266 -5.50 28.18 2.39
C LYS A 266 -4.11 28.56 2.93
N PHE A 267 -3.45 27.63 3.62
CA PHE A 267 -2.09 27.83 4.11
C PHE A 267 -1.12 28.15 2.96
N ARG A 268 -1.13 27.37 1.87
CA ARG A 268 -0.29 27.62 0.68
C ARG A 268 -0.56 29.01 0.08
N GLN A 269 -1.83 29.30 -0.18
CA GLN A 269 -2.26 30.56 -0.80
C GLN A 269 -1.90 31.80 0.01
N ASN A 270 -1.94 31.71 1.34
CA ASN A 270 -1.67 32.83 2.23
C ASN A 270 -0.17 33.07 2.49
N ASN A 271 0.70 32.08 2.20
CA ASN A 271 2.13 32.17 2.50
C ASN A 271 2.97 32.29 1.22
N PHE A 272 2.99 31.24 0.39
CA PHE A 272 3.85 31.18 -0.82
C PHE A 272 3.09 30.57 -2.02
N PRO A 273 2.10 31.29 -2.59
CA PRO A 273 1.32 30.78 -3.73
C PRO A 273 2.18 30.43 -4.95
N GLU A 274 3.32 31.10 -5.13
CA GLU A 274 4.20 30.92 -6.28
C GLU A 274 4.99 29.60 -6.29
N ILE A 275 5.05 28.89 -5.16
CA ILE A 275 5.74 27.60 -5.02
C ILE A 275 4.78 26.40 -4.95
N GLU A 276 3.46 26.62 -5.05
CA GLU A 276 2.42 25.57 -4.96
C GLU A 276 2.66 24.38 -5.91
N LYS A 277 3.21 24.64 -7.11
CA LYS A 277 3.52 23.58 -8.09
C LYS A 277 4.63 22.61 -7.66
N TYR A 278 5.48 23.00 -6.72
CA TYR A 278 6.56 22.16 -6.19
C TYR A 278 6.08 21.24 -5.07
N GLU A 279 4.89 21.49 -4.56
CA GLU A 279 4.25 20.71 -3.51
C GLU A 279 3.54 19.48 -4.07
N LEU A 280 3.22 18.52 -3.19
CA LEU A 280 2.42 17.36 -3.57
C LEU A 280 1.02 17.80 -4.03
N PRO A 281 0.58 17.41 -5.25
CA PRO A 281 -0.82 17.50 -5.60
C PRO A 281 -1.58 16.54 -4.68
N ARG A 282 -2.55 17.09 -3.95
CA ARG A 282 -3.56 16.35 -3.21
C ARG A 282 -4.89 17.05 -3.46
#